data_AF-A0A545WEL0-F1
#
_entry.id   AF-A0A545WEL0-F1
#
_cell.length_a   1.000
_cell.length_b   1.000
_cell.length_c   1.000
_cell.angle_alpha   90.00
_cell.angle_beta   90.00
_cell.angle_gamma   90.00
#
_symmetry.space_group_name_H-M   'P 1'
#
loop_
_entity.id
_entity.type
_entity.pdbx_description
1 polymer ?
#
loop_
_entity_poly.entity_id
_entity_poly.type
_entity_poly.pdbx_seq_one_letter_code
_entity_poly.pdbx_strand_id
1 'polypeptide(L)'
;MTADSNLVSGNFWYDLFNGGELHPRTGQLFDWKHFNASRSGGILLWTLIDLSFAVWQIQLHQTLTSTMIAAVLFRTIVVVDYFWYEHWFFDTLDGSHERFSFYSIYGFAVMMPLLWTLQTQYLAQHPVELPWPIMSIACLLFALGFILNHDTNGQRALSRRQAGNVTIWGKPARYVKAQYITADGKVHQTILLCSGKCKITRYPFQDIV
;
A
#
# COMPACT_ATOMS: atom_id res chain seq x y z
N MET A 1 -22.97 18.42 -8.51
CA MET A 1 -22.93 19.90 -8.40
C MET A 1 -23.36 20.24 -6.99
N THR A 2 -22.59 20.82 -6.06
CA THR A 2 -21.21 21.29 -5.98
C THR A 2 -20.92 21.31 -4.48
N ALA A 3 -20.15 20.36 -3.96
CA ALA A 3 -19.50 20.49 -2.66
C ALA A 3 -18.07 20.92 -2.98
N ASP A 4 -17.73 22.16 -2.65
CA ASP A 4 -16.51 22.90 -3.00
C ASP A 4 -15.29 22.02 -3.33
N SER A 5 -15.13 21.69 -4.61
CA SER A 5 -14.03 20.83 -5.09
C SER A 5 -12.68 21.55 -5.12
N ASN A 6 -12.67 22.86 -4.82
CA ASN A 6 -11.49 23.72 -4.76
C ASN A 6 -11.52 24.54 -3.46
N LEU A 7 -11.18 23.89 -2.35
CA LEU A 7 -10.93 24.54 -1.07
C LEU A 7 -9.54 25.20 -1.13
N VAL A 8 -9.46 26.29 -1.91
CA VAL A 8 -8.30 27.16 -2.00
C VAL A 8 -8.44 28.21 -0.91
N SER A 9 -7.55 28.19 0.07
CA SER A 9 -7.55 29.09 1.22
C SER A 9 -7.06 30.52 0.88
N GLY A 10 -6.43 30.70 -0.29
CA GLY A 10 -5.83 31.96 -0.71
C GLY A 10 -4.40 32.15 -0.21
N ASN A 11 -3.89 31.23 0.62
CA ASN A 11 -2.50 31.21 1.08
C ASN A 11 -1.69 30.24 0.22
N PHE A 12 -0.80 30.79 -0.62
CA PHE A 12 0.01 30.03 -1.58
C PHE A 12 0.67 28.78 -0.98
N TRP A 13 1.37 28.92 0.16
CA TRP A 13 2.05 27.80 0.81
C TRP A 13 1.09 26.74 1.32
N TYR A 14 -0.02 27.14 1.93
CA TYR A 14 -1.00 26.20 2.45
C TYR A 14 -1.68 25.42 1.32
N ASP A 15 -2.06 26.11 0.24
CA ASP A 15 -2.73 25.52 -0.91
C ASP A 15 -1.79 24.60 -1.72
N LEU A 16 -0.48 24.93 -1.77
CA LEU A 16 0.54 24.07 -2.37
C LEU A 16 0.69 22.75 -1.61
N PHE A 17 0.75 22.80 -0.27
CA PHE A 17 0.95 21.62 0.57
C PHE A 17 -0.31 20.77 0.75
N ASN A 18 -1.49 21.38 0.79
CA ASN A 18 -2.76 20.65 0.97
C ASN A 18 -3.45 20.28 -0.34
N GLY A 19 -3.10 20.92 -1.46
CA GLY A 19 -3.68 20.61 -2.77
C GLY A 19 -5.08 21.19 -2.95
N GLY A 20 -5.38 21.55 -4.20
CA GLY A 20 -6.68 22.08 -4.59
C GLY A 20 -7.70 20.98 -4.87
N GLU A 21 -7.35 20.06 -5.79
CA GLU A 21 -8.24 19.04 -6.33
C GLU A 21 -7.95 17.64 -5.77
N LEU A 22 -8.99 16.85 -5.56
CA LEU A 22 -8.87 15.48 -5.04
C LEU A 22 -8.24 14.51 -6.06
N HIS A 23 -8.67 14.60 -7.32
CA HIS A 23 -8.21 13.77 -8.43
C HIS A 23 -7.97 14.63 -9.68
N PRO A 24 -6.80 15.27 -9.82
CA PRO A 24 -6.48 15.99 -11.03
C PRO A 24 -6.36 15.00 -12.18
N ARG A 25 -7.19 15.21 -13.21
CA ARG A 25 -7.28 14.32 -14.36
C ARG A 25 -6.91 15.04 -15.65
N THR A 26 -6.10 14.38 -16.47
CA THR A 26 -5.87 14.81 -17.85
C THR A 26 -6.73 13.95 -18.76
N GLY A 27 -7.83 14.52 -19.24
CA GLY A 27 -8.86 13.77 -19.99
C GLY A 27 -9.66 12.82 -19.09
N GLN A 28 -10.26 11.79 -19.70
CA GLN A 28 -11.11 10.83 -18.97
C GLN A 28 -10.36 9.63 -18.40
N LEU A 29 -9.14 9.36 -18.90
CA LEU A 29 -8.42 8.11 -18.65
C LEU A 29 -7.24 8.27 -17.68
N PHE A 30 -6.70 9.47 -17.52
CA PHE A 30 -5.46 9.68 -16.78
C PHE A 30 -5.70 10.42 -15.45
N ASP A 31 -5.45 9.72 -14.35
CA ASP A 31 -5.49 10.27 -13.00
C ASP A 31 -4.05 10.45 -12.48
N TRP A 32 -3.65 11.71 -12.26
CA TRP A 32 -2.30 12.06 -11.84
C TRP A 32 -1.94 11.49 -10.47
N LYS A 33 -2.92 11.36 -9.59
CA LYS A 33 -2.72 10.85 -8.24
C LYS A 33 -2.37 9.37 -8.27
N HIS A 34 -3.16 8.59 -9.02
CA HIS A 34 -2.90 7.17 -9.22
C HIS A 34 -1.57 6.93 -9.94
N PHE A 35 -1.29 7.72 -10.98
CA PHE A 35 -0.04 7.60 -11.73
C PHE A 35 1.18 7.90 -10.86
N ASN A 36 1.13 8.94 -10.03
CA ASN A 36 2.23 9.30 -9.14
C ASN A 36 2.48 8.23 -8.07
N ALA A 37 1.42 7.72 -7.44
CA ALA A 37 1.54 6.72 -6.39
C ALA A 37 2.06 5.37 -6.90
N SER A 38 1.62 4.92 -8.08
CA SER A 38 1.93 3.58 -8.57
C SER A 38 3.12 3.52 -9.53
N ARG A 39 3.29 4.55 -10.37
CA ARG A 39 4.26 4.56 -11.48
C ARG A 39 5.44 5.51 -11.20
N SER A 40 5.26 6.80 -11.46
CA SER A 40 6.38 7.75 -11.58
C SER A 40 7.11 8.01 -10.26
N GLY A 41 6.39 7.97 -9.14
CA GLY A 41 6.95 8.24 -7.83
C GLY A 41 7.09 6.98 -6.98
N GLY A 42 6.04 6.17 -6.88
CA GLY A 42 6.04 5.09 -5.88
C GLY A 42 6.60 3.77 -6.38
N ILE A 43 5.72 2.80 -6.57
CA ILE A 43 6.08 1.38 -6.48
C ILE A 43 6.99 0.92 -7.64
N LEU A 44 6.82 1.45 -8.85
CA LEU A 44 7.71 1.09 -9.95
C LEU A 44 9.12 1.67 -9.75
N LEU A 45 9.22 2.93 -9.32
CA LEU A 45 10.50 3.61 -9.16
C LEU A 45 11.37 2.92 -8.09
N TRP A 46 10.81 2.55 -6.94
CA TRP A 46 11.60 1.85 -5.92
C TRP A 46 12.15 0.50 -6.41
N THR A 47 11.50 -0.17 -7.37
CA THR A 47 11.96 -1.49 -7.83
C THR A 47 13.15 -1.35 -8.75
N LEU A 48 13.14 -0.32 -9.59
CA LEU A 48 14.27 0.03 -10.44
C LEU A 48 15.47 0.43 -9.59
N ILE A 49 15.24 1.17 -8.50
CA ILE A 49 16.30 1.56 -7.56
C ILE A 49 16.88 0.34 -6.86
N ASP A 50 16.05 -0.59 -6.36
CA ASP A 50 16.51 -1.85 -5.75
C ASP A 50 17.36 -2.68 -6.71
N LEU A 51 16.94 -2.80 -7.98
CA LEU A 51 17.72 -3.50 -9.02
C LEU A 51 19.03 -2.77 -9.34
N SER A 52 19.01 -1.43 -9.38
CA SER A 52 20.21 -0.64 -9.58
C SER A 52 21.24 -0.87 -8.48
N PHE A 53 20.81 -0.96 -7.21
CA PHE A 53 21.69 -1.24 -6.10
C PHE A 53 22.22 -2.68 -6.11
N ALA A 54 21.42 -3.65 -6.55
CA ALA A 54 21.89 -5.02 -6.76
C ALA A 54 22.99 -5.09 -7.83
N VAL A 55 22.84 -4.38 -8.95
CA VAL A 55 23.88 -4.28 -9.99
C VAL A 55 25.11 -3.53 -9.47
N TRP A 56 24.92 -2.47 -8.69
CA TRP A 56 26.03 -1.73 -8.10
C TRP A 56 26.86 -2.59 -7.14
N GLN A 57 26.22 -3.48 -6.37
CA GLN A 57 26.93 -4.45 -5.53
C GLN A 57 27.84 -5.37 -6.35
N ILE A 58 27.35 -5.87 -7.50
CA ILE A 58 28.15 -6.70 -8.43
C ILE A 58 29.35 -5.90 -8.95
N GLN A 59 29.17 -4.63 -9.30
CA GLN A 59 30.27 -3.80 -9.79
C GLN A 59 31.36 -3.58 -8.74
N LEU A 60 30.97 -3.33 -7.48
CA LEU A 60 31.89 -3.06 -6.38
C LEU A 60 32.61 -4.31 -5.86
N HIS A 61 31.85 -5.39 -5.64
CA HIS A 61 32.34 -6.57 -4.92
C HIS A 61 32.55 -7.79 -5.82
N GLN A 62 32.18 -7.72 -7.10
CA GLN A 62 32.22 -8.83 -8.07
C GLN A 62 31.38 -10.04 -7.66
N THR A 63 30.54 -9.90 -6.64
CA THR A 63 29.64 -10.92 -6.11
C THR A 63 28.30 -10.30 -5.75
N LEU A 64 27.25 -11.11 -5.83
CA LEU A 64 25.90 -10.74 -5.42
C LEU A 64 25.55 -11.57 -4.18
N THR A 65 25.27 -10.93 -3.06
CA THR A 65 24.99 -11.67 -1.81
C THR A 65 23.62 -12.33 -1.87
N SER A 66 23.50 -13.52 -1.26
CA SER A 66 22.22 -14.24 -1.13
C SER A 66 21.15 -13.39 -0.45
N THR A 67 21.56 -12.56 0.52
CA THR A 67 20.67 -11.62 1.21
C THR A 67 20.12 -10.54 0.27
N MET A 68 20.95 -9.99 -0.64
CA MET A 68 20.50 -8.99 -1.61
C MET A 68 19.43 -9.58 -2.52
N ILE A 69 19.65 -10.81 -3.02
CA ILE A 69 18.69 -11.53 -3.85
C ILE A 69 17.37 -11.72 -3.10
N ALA A 70 17.41 -12.17 -1.85
CA ALA A 70 16.22 -12.36 -1.04
C ALA A 70 15.45 -11.04 -0.83
N ALA A 71 16.13 -9.93 -0.53
CA ALA A 71 15.52 -8.62 -0.34
C ALA A 71 14.81 -8.12 -1.60
N VAL A 72 15.47 -8.21 -2.76
CA VAL A 72 14.90 -7.82 -4.05
C VAL A 72 13.71 -8.72 -4.42
N LEU A 73 13.80 -10.03 -4.15
CA LEU A 73 12.70 -10.98 -4.40
C LEU A 73 11.48 -10.65 -3.54
N PHE A 74 11.65 -10.42 -2.23
CA PHE A 74 10.55 -10.05 -1.34
C PHE A 74 9.88 -8.74 -1.80
N ARG A 75 10.68 -7.74 -2.19
CA ARG A 75 10.14 -6.49 -2.74
C ARG A 75 9.32 -6.75 -3.99
N THR A 76 9.84 -7.57 -4.90
CA THR A 76 9.20 -7.88 -6.18
C THR A 76 7.85 -8.57 -5.96
N ILE A 77 7.76 -9.50 -5.00
CA ILE A 77 6.49 -10.16 -4.66
C ILE A 77 5.44 -9.14 -4.20
N VAL A 78 5.81 -8.22 -3.30
CA VAL A 78 4.89 -7.18 -2.81
C VAL A 78 4.46 -6.24 -3.93
N VAL A 79 5.37 -5.89 -4.83
CA VAL A 79 5.08 -5.03 -5.99
C VAL A 79 4.09 -5.71 -6.94
N VAL A 80 4.32 -6.98 -7.26
CA VAL A 80 3.42 -7.75 -8.12
C VAL A 80 2.03 -7.89 -7.49
N ASP A 81 1.95 -8.14 -6.19
CA ASP A 81 0.68 -8.21 -5.46
C ASP A 81 -0.07 -6.86 -5.51
N TYR A 82 0.63 -5.74 -5.33
CA TYR A 82 0.04 -4.41 -5.49
C TYR A 82 -0.56 -4.20 -6.89
N PHE A 83 0.19 -4.54 -7.95
CA PHE A 83 -0.31 -4.40 -9.32
C PHE A 83 -1.50 -5.33 -9.61
N TRP A 84 -1.54 -6.51 -9.00
CA TRP A 84 -2.68 -7.42 -9.12
C TRP A 84 -3.94 -6.85 -8.46
N TYR A 85 -3.77 -6.16 -7.33
CA TYR A 85 -4.84 -5.54 -6.55
C TYR A 85 -4.89 -4.02 -6.69
N GLU A 86 -4.52 -3.50 -7.87
CA GLU A 86 -4.38 -2.05 -8.10
C GLU A 86 -5.67 -1.26 -7.80
N HIS A 87 -6.84 -1.89 -7.97
CA HIS A 87 -8.14 -1.29 -7.65
C HIS A 87 -8.33 -0.95 -6.16
N TRP A 88 -7.65 -1.66 -5.25
CA TRP A 88 -7.73 -1.41 -3.80
C TRP A 88 -7.11 -0.07 -3.41
N PHE A 89 -6.23 0.48 -4.25
CA PHE A 89 -5.64 1.81 -4.01
C PHE A 89 -6.72 2.90 -3.86
N PHE A 90 -7.82 2.83 -4.61
CA PHE A 90 -8.87 3.84 -4.52
C PHE A 90 -9.68 3.75 -3.21
N ASP A 91 -9.64 2.60 -2.54
CA ASP A 91 -10.29 2.39 -1.24
C ASP A 91 -9.40 2.80 -0.06
N THR A 92 -8.13 3.15 -0.29
CA THR A 92 -7.22 3.63 0.77
C THR A 92 -7.53 5.08 1.15
N LEU A 93 -7.03 5.49 2.32
CA LEU A 93 -7.16 6.88 2.81
C LEU A 93 -6.59 7.86 1.77
N ASP A 94 -5.38 7.57 1.30
CA ASP A 94 -4.67 8.35 0.30
C ASP A 94 -5.51 8.45 -0.96
N GLY A 95 -6.04 7.33 -1.48
CA GLY A 95 -6.84 7.31 -2.70
C GLY A 95 -8.15 8.09 -2.61
N SER A 96 -8.88 7.96 -1.50
CA SER A 96 -10.26 8.45 -1.39
C SER A 96 -10.44 9.80 -0.70
N HIS A 97 -9.56 10.17 0.23
CA HIS A 97 -9.74 11.35 1.08
C HIS A 97 -8.63 12.38 0.93
N GLU A 98 -7.39 11.96 0.66
CA GLU A 98 -6.29 12.91 0.52
C GLU A 98 -6.29 13.60 -0.83
N ARG A 99 -5.96 14.90 -0.85
CA ARG A 99 -5.89 15.66 -2.10
C ARG A 99 -4.54 15.51 -2.76
N PHE A 100 -4.53 15.71 -4.07
CA PHE A 100 -3.27 15.74 -4.79
C PHE A 100 -2.54 17.05 -4.51
N SER A 101 -1.43 16.95 -3.81
CA SER A 101 -0.67 18.10 -3.31
C SER A 101 0.83 17.87 -3.40
N PHE A 102 1.62 18.92 -3.16
CA PHE A 102 3.07 18.80 -3.08
C PHE A 102 3.51 17.77 -2.02
N TYR A 103 2.81 17.69 -0.89
CA TYR A 103 3.07 16.71 0.17
C TYR A 103 2.93 15.28 -0.36
N SER A 104 1.82 14.98 -1.04
CA SER A 104 1.59 13.66 -1.65
C SER A 104 2.63 13.34 -2.71
N ILE A 105 2.93 14.29 -3.61
CA ILE A 105 3.94 14.12 -4.67
C ILE A 105 5.31 13.80 -4.07
N TYR A 106 5.76 14.60 -3.10
CA TYR A 106 7.06 14.41 -2.44
C TYR A 106 7.12 13.10 -1.64
N GLY A 107 6.03 12.74 -0.96
CA GLY A 107 5.91 11.48 -0.24
C GLY A 107 6.15 10.28 -1.15
N PHE A 108 5.38 10.19 -2.24
CA PHE A 108 5.50 9.08 -3.18
C PHE A 108 6.79 9.14 -3.99
N ALA A 109 7.24 10.29 -4.49
CA ALA A 109 8.35 10.36 -5.44
C ALA A 109 9.75 10.39 -4.79
N VAL A 110 9.87 10.87 -3.55
CA VAL A 110 11.18 11.07 -2.91
C VAL A 110 11.29 10.25 -1.64
N MET A 111 10.35 10.41 -0.71
CA MET A 111 10.43 9.72 0.59
C MET A 111 10.27 8.21 0.43
N MET A 112 9.32 7.76 -0.40
CA MET A 112 9.11 6.33 -0.59
C MET A 112 10.34 5.62 -1.16
N PRO A 113 10.88 6.02 -2.32
CA PRO A 113 11.99 5.29 -2.89
C PRO A 113 13.26 5.42 -2.05
N LEU A 114 13.46 6.55 -1.35
CA LEU A 114 14.63 6.72 -0.49
C LEU A 114 14.58 5.81 0.74
N LEU A 115 13.46 5.80 1.48
CA LEU A 115 13.34 5.08 2.74
C LEU A 115 13.11 3.57 2.52
N TRP A 116 12.26 3.21 1.55
CA TRP A 116 11.95 1.81 1.32
C TRP A 116 13.10 1.04 0.68
N THR A 117 14.06 1.70 0.02
CA THR A 117 15.25 1.03 -0.55
C THR A 117 16.47 1.09 0.37
N LEU A 118 16.33 1.56 1.62
CA LEU A 118 17.45 1.62 2.58
C LEU A 118 18.12 0.26 2.79
N GLN A 119 17.37 -0.84 2.74
CA GLN A 119 17.94 -2.18 2.90
C GLN A 119 18.89 -2.51 1.75
N THR A 120 18.49 -2.31 0.49
CA THR A 120 19.33 -2.60 -0.68
C THR A 120 20.49 -1.61 -0.77
N GLN A 121 20.29 -0.34 -0.42
CA GLN A 121 21.36 0.65 -0.28
C GLN A 121 22.44 0.22 0.72
N TYR A 122 22.01 -0.22 1.91
CA TYR A 122 22.93 -0.69 2.95
C TYR A 122 23.69 -1.94 2.51
N LEU A 123 22.98 -2.92 1.94
CA LEU A 123 23.60 -4.16 1.47
C LEU A 123 24.57 -3.95 0.31
N ALA A 124 24.33 -2.95 -0.53
CA ALA A 124 25.21 -2.68 -1.65
C ALA A 124 26.57 -2.11 -1.22
N GLN A 125 26.63 -1.39 -0.09
CA GLN A 125 27.89 -0.92 0.53
C GLN A 125 28.52 -1.96 1.46
N HIS A 126 27.68 -2.77 2.11
CA HIS A 126 28.08 -3.77 3.09
C HIS A 126 27.56 -5.14 2.66
N PRO A 127 28.34 -5.94 1.90
CA PRO A 127 27.92 -7.26 1.45
C PRO A 127 27.88 -8.24 2.63
N VAL A 128 26.75 -8.24 3.36
CA VAL A 128 26.49 -9.15 4.48
C VAL A 128 25.75 -10.38 3.98
N GLU A 129 26.35 -11.54 4.14
CA GLU A 129 25.71 -12.83 3.92
C GLU A 129 25.11 -13.36 5.22
N LEU A 130 23.78 -13.52 5.23
CA LEU A 130 23.10 -14.15 6.34
C LEU A 130 23.31 -15.66 6.30
N PRO A 131 23.57 -16.32 7.44
CA PRO A 131 23.62 -17.77 7.48
C PRO A 131 22.26 -18.35 7.11
N TRP A 132 22.27 -19.47 6.39
CA TRP A 132 21.07 -20.14 5.86
C TRP A 132 19.91 -20.29 6.85
N PRO A 133 20.12 -20.62 8.15
CA PRO A 133 19.03 -20.72 9.11
C PRO A 133 18.29 -19.39 9.30
N ILE A 134 19.00 -18.26 9.41
CA ILE A 134 18.38 -16.95 9.63
C ILE A 134 17.61 -16.53 8.38
N MET A 135 18.17 -16.76 7.20
CA MET A 135 17.47 -16.49 5.94
C MET A 135 16.19 -17.33 5.82
N SER A 136 16.22 -18.60 6.21
CA SER A 136 15.02 -19.45 6.21
C SER A 136 13.92 -18.92 7.13
N ILE A 137 14.28 -18.42 8.32
CA ILE A 137 13.33 -17.80 9.25
C ILE A 137 12.75 -16.53 8.66
N ALA A 138 13.57 -15.67 8.03
CA ALA A 138 13.10 -14.46 7.36
C ALA A 138 12.09 -14.79 6.24
N CYS A 139 12.39 -15.78 5.40
CA CYS A 139 11.47 -16.28 4.36
C CYS A 139 10.15 -16.78 4.96
N LEU A 140 10.21 -17.56 6.04
CA LEU A 140 9.01 -18.08 6.71
C LEU A 140 8.15 -16.95 7.31
N LEU A 141 8.78 -15.97 7.96
CA LEU A 141 8.07 -14.81 8.51
C LEU A 141 7.42 -13.97 7.41
N PHE A 142 8.13 -13.75 6.29
CA PHE A 142 7.58 -13.07 5.12
C PHE A 142 6.36 -13.82 4.55
N ALA A 143 6.50 -15.14 4.32
CA ALA A 143 5.42 -15.96 3.79
C ALA A 143 4.20 -15.99 4.71
N LEU A 144 4.41 -16.14 6.03
CA LEU A 144 3.34 -16.09 7.02
C LEU A 144 2.65 -14.73 7.04
N GLY A 145 3.40 -13.63 7.08
CA GLY A 145 2.85 -12.28 7.03
C GLY A 145 2.03 -12.05 5.76
N PHE A 146 2.56 -12.45 4.61
CA PHE A 146 1.89 -12.34 3.31
C PHE A 146 0.57 -13.13 3.26
N ILE A 147 0.59 -14.41 3.64
CA ILE A 147 -0.61 -15.25 3.67
C ILE A 147 -1.64 -14.71 4.66
N LEU A 148 -1.21 -14.27 5.84
CA LEU A 148 -2.11 -13.74 6.85
C LEU A 148 -2.77 -12.45 6.39
N ASN A 149 -2.04 -11.57 5.71
CA ASN A 149 -2.59 -10.34 5.16
C ASN A 149 -3.63 -10.66 4.07
N HIS A 150 -3.26 -11.51 3.12
CA HIS A 150 -4.14 -11.89 2.01
C HIS A 150 -5.43 -12.58 2.48
N ASP A 151 -5.34 -13.47 3.47
CA ASP A 151 -6.53 -14.11 4.06
C ASP A 151 -7.43 -13.10 4.78
N THR A 152 -6.84 -12.13 5.50
CA THR A 152 -7.60 -11.08 6.18
C THR A 152 -8.32 -10.18 5.19
N ASN A 153 -7.63 -9.77 4.13
CA ASN A 153 -8.17 -8.91 3.08
C ASN A 153 -9.22 -9.65 2.25
N GLY A 154 -8.99 -10.92 1.94
CA GLY A 154 -9.97 -11.81 1.31
C GLY A 154 -11.25 -11.95 2.14
N GLN A 155 -11.14 -12.19 3.45
CA GLN A 155 -12.29 -12.28 4.35
C GLN A 155 -13.08 -10.96 4.40
N ARG A 156 -12.39 -9.81 4.46
CA ARG A 156 -13.01 -8.48 4.44
C ARG A 156 -13.72 -8.23 3.10
N ALA A 157 -13.08 -8.55 1.97
CA ALA A 157 -13.66 -8.41 0.64
C ALA A 157 -14.94 -9.25 0.49
N LEU A 158 -14.87 -10.54 0.85
CA LEU A 158 -15.99 -11.46 0.77
C LEU A 158 -17.15 -11.02 1.66
N SER A 159 -16.85 -10.58 2.89
CA SER A 159 -17.87 -10.09 3.82
C SER A 159 -18.62 -8.87 3.27
N ARG A 160 -17.93 -7.96 2.58
CA ARG A 160 -18.55 -6.79 1.95
C ARG A 160 -19.40 -7.20 0.74
N ARG A 161 -18.89 -8.11 -0.11
CA ARG A 161 -19.60 -8.58 -1.32
C ARG A 161 -20.87 -9.37 -1.02
N GLN A 162 -20.87 -10.19 0.02
CA GLN A 162 -21.99 -11.07 0.38
C GLN A 162 -22.87 -10.51 1.50
N ALA A 163 -22.77 -9.20 1.78
CA ALA A 163 -23.54 -8.51 2.80
C ALA A 163 -23.55 -9.23 4.18
N GLY A 164 -22.43 -9.84 4.56
CA GLY A 164 -22.26 -10.56 5.82
C GLY A 164 -22.75 -12.02 5.84
N ASN A 165 -23.35 -12.55 4.77
CA ASN A 165 -23.77 -13.95 4.69
C ASN A 165 -22.62 -14.90 4.29
N VAL A 166 -21.48 -14.78 4.98
CA VAL A 166 -20.26 -15.58 4.71
C VAL A 166 -20.04 -16.53 5.87
N THR A 167 -19.58 -17.74 5.59
CA THR A 167 -19.03 -18.64 6.61
C THR A 167 -17.53 -18.38 6.76
N ILE A 168 -17.10 -17.93 7.94
CA ILE A 168 -15.68 -17.67 8.26
C ILE A 168 -15.25 -18.68 9.30
N TRP A 169 -14.23 -19.48 8.96
CA TRP A 169 -13.71 -20.58 9.80
C TRP A 169 -14.79 -21.58 10.26
N GLY A 170 -15.64 -22.00 9.32
CA GLY A 170 -16.69 -23.00 9.58
C GLY A 170 -17.87 -22.50 10.42
N LYS A 171 -17.91 -21.21 10.78
CA LYS A 171 -19.02 -20.58 11.51
C LYS A 171 -19.64 -19.45 10.70
N PRO A 172 -20.95 -19.18 10.80
CA PRO A 172 -21.56 -18.03 10.17
C PRO A 172 -20.90 -16.74 10.68
N ALA A 173 -20.55 -15.83 9.78
CA ALA A 173 -19.89 -14.58 10.11
C ALA A 173 -20.81 -13.75 11.01
N ARG A 174 -20.32 -13.42 12.22
CA ARG A 174 -20.93 -12.38 13.05
C ARG A 174 -20.56 -11.03 12.47
N TYR A 175 -21.55 -10.21 12.17
CA TYR A 175 -21.35 -8.85 11.68
C TYR A 175 -22.32 -7.89 12.37
N VAL A 176 -21.93 -6.62 12.44
CA VAL A 176 -22.76 -5.52 12.94
C VAL A 176 -23.09 -4.61 11.76
N LYS A 177 -24.38 -4.34 11.54
CA LYS A 177 -24.81 -3.32 10.57
C LYS A 177 -24.74 -1.97 11.25
N ALA A 178 -23.84 -1.11 10.79
CA ALA A 178 -23.74 0.28 11.21
C ALA A 178 -24.38 1.18 10.14
N GLN A 179 -25.15 2.16 10.57
CA GLN A 179 -25.68 3.20 9.70
C GLN A 179 -24.97 4.49 10.02
N TYR A 180 -24.51 5.21 9.00
CA TYR A 180 -23.96 6.54 9.15
C TYR A 180 -24.52 7.46 8.08
N ILE A 181 -24.58 8.74 8.42
CA ILE A 181 -25.08 9.79 7.53
C ILE A 181 -23.85 10.54 7.02
N THR A 182 -23.67 10.54 5.70
CA THR A 182 -22.60 11.32 5.06
C THR A 182 -22.94 12.81 5.10
N ALA A 183 -21.95 13.69 4.96
CA ALA A 183 -22.16 15.14 4.85
C ALA A 183 -23.20 15.56 3.78
N ASP A 184 -23.41 14.70 2.77
CA ASP A 184 -24.43 14.85 1.73
C ASP A 184 -25.87 14.50 2.18
N GLY A 185 -26.08 14.18 3.45
CA GLY A 185 -27.38 13.78 4.01
C GLY A 185 -27.85 12.38 3.60
N LYS A 186 -27.04 11.62 2.86
CA LYS A 186 -27.35 10.24 2.45
C LYS A 186 -27.04 9.26 3.57
N VAL A 187 -27.97 8.33 3.82
CA VAL A 187 -27.79 7.25 4.78
C VAL A 187 -27.06 6.10 4.09
N HIS A 188 -25.86 5.79 4.58
CA HIS A 188 -25.08 4.65 4.12
C HIS A 188 -25.10 3.54 5.17
N GLN A 189 -25.19 2.30 4.69
CA GLN A 189 -25.10 1.11 5.53
C GLN A 189 -23.74 0.44 5.33
N THR A 190 -22.98 0.30 6.41
CA THR A 190 -21.70 -0.43 6.42
C THR A 190 -21.81 -1.65 7.31
N ILE A 191 -21.15 -2.72 6.88
CA ILE A 191 -21.10 -3.97 7.62
C ILE A 191 -19.73 -4.09 8.27
N LEU A 192 -19.74 -4.17 9.60
CA LEU A 192 -18.54 -4.39 10.41
C LEU A 192 -18.44 -5.87 10.73
N LEU A 193 -17.40 -6.51 10.22
CA LEU A 193 -17.15 -7.93 10.48
C LEU A 193 -16.59 -8.10 11.90
N CYS A 194 -17.27 -8.91 12.72
CA CYS A 194 -16.88 -9.24 14.10
C CYS A 194 -16.50 -10.73 14.25
N SER A 195 -16.14 -11.39 13.15
CA SER A 195 -15.76 -12.81 13.09
C SER A 195 -14.41 -12.98 12.41
N GLY A 196 -13.79 -14.16 12.56
CA GLY A 196 -12.45 -14.45 12.06
C GLY A 196 -11.37 -13.64 12.78
N LYS A 197 -10.34 -13.22 12.05
CA LYS A 197 -9.20 -12.45 12.60
C LYS A 197 -9.62 -11.07 13.14
N CYS A 198 -10.67 -10.46 12.59
CA CYS A 198 -11.25 -9.21 13.09
C CYS A 198 -11.90 -9.32 14.48
N LYS A 199 -12.08 -10.54 15.00
CA LYS A 199 -12.54 -10.78 16.38
C LYS A 199 -11.40 -10.65 17.39
N ILE A 200 -10.17 -10.96 16.98
CA ILE A 200 -8.99 -10.99 17.85
C ILE A 200 -8.49 -9.57 18.08
N THR A 201 -8.43 -8.77 17.01
CA THR A 201 -8.06 -7.35 17.07
C THR A 201 -8.87 -6.56 16.03
N ARG A 202 -9.11 -5.25 16.27
CA ARG A 202 -9.83 -4.38 15.31
C ARG A 202 -9.03 -4.19 14.01
N TYR A 203 -7.70 -4.17 14.11
CA TYR A 203 -6.76 -4.05 13.01
C TYR A 203 -5.75 -5.21 13.08
N PRO A 204 -6.12 -6.43 12.66
CA PRO A 204 -5.21 -7.58 12.70
C PRO A 204 -4.03 -7.42 11.75
N PHE A 205 -4.27 -6.79 10.59
CA PHE A 205 -3.26 -6.30 9.66
C PHE A 205 -3.84 -5.03 9.02
N GLN A 206 -3.12 -3.91 9.15
CA GLN A 206 -3.40 -2.68 8.43
C GLN A 206 -2.50 -2.71 7.21
N ASP A 207 -3.07 -2.68 6.01
CA ASP A 207 -2.29 -2.57 4.78
C ASP A 207 -1.45 -1.30 4.89
N ILE A 208 -0.14 -1.49 5.07
CA ILE A 208 0.87 -0.47 4.80
C ILE A 208 1.25 -0.71 3.35
N VAL A 209 0.49 -0.09 2.45
CA VAL A 209 1.09 0.40 1.21
C VAL A 209 1.47 1.83 1.48
#